data_AF-A0A6P0J218-F1
#
_entry.id   AF-A0A6P0J218-F1
#
_cell.length_a   1.000
_cell.length_b   1.000
_cell.length_c   1.000
_cell.angle_alpha   90.00
_cell.angle_beta   90.00
_cell.angle_gamma   90.00
#
_symmetry.space_group_name_H-M   'P 1'
#
loop_
_entity.id
_entity.type
_entity.pdbx_description
1 polymer ?
#
loop_
_entity_poly.entity_id
_entity_poly.type
_entity_poly.pdbx_seq_one_letter_code
_entity_poly.pdbx_strand_id
1 'polypeptide(L)' 'MLPIYWTSLDKKGNSNLSEQKAVLSKSLELLSAYDVVVLGDREFCSTKLGNWLAERKVYFCLRQKCDTKILSENEVYQEL' A
#
# COMPACT_ATOMS: atom_id res chain seq x y z
N MET A 1 -11.11 -14.66 -9.81
CA MET A 1 -10.60 -13.28 -9.97
C MET A 1 -9.55 -13.33 -11.09
N LEU A 2 -9.66 -12.49 -12.12
CA LEU A 2 -8.66 -12.42 -13.18
C LEU A 2 -7.62 -11.36 -12.80
N PRO A 3 -6.32 -11.69 -12.73
CA PRO A 3 -5.30 -10.69 -12.43
C PRO A 3 -5.16 -9.70 -13.61
N ILE A 4 -5.23 -8.40 -13.31
CA ILE A 4 -5.15 -7.33 -14.32
C ILE A 4 -3.70 -7.04 -14.71
N TYR A 5 -2.81 -6.99 -13.72
CA TYR A 5 -1.39 -6.73 -13.93
C TYR A 5 -0.59 -7.35 -12.80
N TRP A 6 0.49 -8.05 -13.12
CA TRP A 6 1.48 -8.54 -12.16
C TRP A 6 2.87 -8.57 -12.80
N THR A 7 3.89 -8.61 -11.97
CA THR A 7 5.28 -8.73 -12.43
C THR A 7 6.00 -9.71 -11.51
N SER A 8 6.74 -10.65 -12.11
CA SER A 8 7.62 -11.54 -11.36
C SER A 8 8.94 -10.82 -11.09
N LEU A 9 9.37 -10.78 -9.84
CA LEU A 9 10.63 -10.13 -9.46
C LEU A 9 11.74 -11.16 -9.49
N ASP A 10 12.85 -10.85 -10.18
CA ASP A 10 14.02 -11.73 -10.27
C ASP A 10 14.91 -11.61 -9.01
N LYS A 11 14.30 -11.79 -7.85
CA LYS A 11 14.98 -11.77 -6.55
C LYS A 11 14.27 -12.67 -5.55
N LYS A 12 15.03 -13.17 -4.58
CA LYS A 12 14.47 -13.88 -3.43
C LYS A 12 13.99 -12.88 -2.37
N GLY A 13 12.81 -13.14 -1.79
CA GLY A 13 12.20 -12.31 -0.74
C GLY A 13 11.12 -11.37 -1.25
N ASN A 14 10.80 -10.35 -0.45
CA ASN A 14 9.63 -9.50 -0.68
C ASN A 14 9.92 -8.33 -1.62
N SER A 15 8.86 -7.77 -2.20
CA SER A 15 8.93 -6.53 -2.97
C SER A 15 9.39 -5.36 -2.09
N ASN A 16 10.14 -4.43 -2.68
CA ASN A 16 10.48 -3.15 -2.05
C ASN A 16 9.47 -2.07 -2.48
N LEU A 17 9.55 -0.91 -1.82
CA LEU A 17 8.64 0.20 -2.11
C LEU A 17 8.69 0.66 -3.58
N SER A 18 9.86 0.65 -4.23
CA SER A 18 9.99 1.07 -5.63
C SER A 18 9.26 0.12 -6.56
N GLU A 19 9.42 -1.19 -6.36
CA GLU A 19 8.73 -2.23 -7.12
C GLU A 19 7.22 -2.19 -6.90
N GLN A 20 6.78 -1.99 -5.65
CA GLN A 20 5.36 -1.82 -5.32
C GLN A 20 4.77 -0.62 -6.06
N LYS A 21 5.45 0.54 -6.03
CA LYS A 21 5.03 1.74 -6.76
C LYS A 21 4.98 1.50 -8.26
N ALA A 22 5.96 0.81 -8.83
CA ALA A 22 6.01 0.53 -10.27
C ALA A 22 4.82 -0.35 -10.71
N VAL A 23 4.54 -1.43 -9.97
CA VAL A 23 3.42 -2.33 -10.26
C VAL A 23 2.07 -1.64 -10.08
N LEU A 24 1.88 -0.93 -8.96
CA LEU A 24 0.63 -0.21 -8.68
C LEU A 24 0.38 0.92 -9.67
N SER A 25 1.41 1.65 -10.10
CA SER A 25 1.24 2.78 -11.03
C SER A 25 0.62 2.35 -12.35
N LYS A 26 1.00 1.17 -12.87
CA LYS A 26 0.42 0.61 -14.09
C LYS A 26 -1.06 0.28 -13.93
N SER A 27 -1.42 -0.37 -12.83
CA SER A 27 -2.82 -0.70 -12.54
C SER A 27 -3.68 0.55 -12.33
N LEU A 28 -3.15 1.56 -11.62
CA LEU A 28 -3.86 2.81 -11.34
C LEU A 28 -4.05 3.66 -12.61
N GLU A 29 -3.06 3.70 -13.50
CA GLU A 29 -3.18 4.38 -14.80
C GLU A 29 -4.28 3.73 -15.66
N LEU A 30 -4.28 2.39 -15.72
CA LEU A 30 -5.28 1.63 -16.47
C LEU A 30 -6.71 1.82 -15.92
N LEU A 31 -6.84 1.96 -14.60
CA LEU A 31 -8.11 2.13 -13.90
C LEU A 31 -8.45 3.61 -13.61
N SER A 32 -7.78 4.56 -14.26
CA SER A 32 -7.92 6.00 -14.01
C SER A 32 -9.33 6.55 -14.24
N ALA A 33 -10.16 5.84 -15.00
CA ALA A 33 -11.58 6.17 -15.21
C ALA A 33 -12.51 5.74 -14.05
N TYR A 34 -11.98 5.05 -13.04
CA TYR A 34 -12.74 4.48 -11.93
C TYR A 34 -12.25 5.00 -10.58
N ASP A 35 -13.14 5.03 -9.60
CA ASP A 35 -12.76 5.19 -8.20
C ASP A 35 -12.12 3.89 -7.70
N VAL A 36 -10.83 3.93 -7.44
CA VAL A 36 -10.04 2.76 -7.03
C VAL A 36 -9.72 2.81 -5.53
N VAL A 37 -9.91 1.68 -4.87
CA VAL A 37 -9.44 1.42 -3.51
C VAL A 37 -8.33 0.37 -3.55
N VAL A 38 -7.15 0.70 -3.03
CA VAL A 38 -6.03 -0.23 -2.90
C VAL A 38 -6.12 -0.97 -1.57
N LEU A 39 -6.28 -2.29 -1.63
CA LEU A 39 -6.25 -3.16 -0.45
C LEU A 39 -4.89 -3.87 -0.36
N GLY A 40 -4.16 -3.64 0.73
CA GLY A 40 -2.86 -4.27 0.99
C GLY A 40 -2.89 -5.11 2.26
N ASP A 41 -2.44 -6.37 2.18
CA ASP A 41 -2.28 -7.24 3.36
C ASP A 41 -0.95 -6.94 4.10
N ARG A 42 -0.67 -7.68 5.19
CA ARG A 42 0.46 -7.48 6.13
C ARG A 42 1.84 -7.29 5.49
N GLU A 43 2.06 -7.81 4.28
CA GLU A 43 3.33 -7.70 3.54
C GLU A 43 3.54 -6.31 2.91
N PHE A 44 2.49 -5.49 2.84
CA PHE A 44 2.46 -4.16 2.22
C PHE A 44 2.31 -3.02 3.25
N CYS A 45 2.54 -3.36 4.52
CA CYS A 45 2.40 -2.58 5.76
C CYS A 45 3.44 -1.44 5.92
N SER A 46 3.90 -0.80 4.83
CA SER A 46 4.83 0.32 4.94
C SER A 46 4.10 1.66 4.96
N THR A 47 4.35 2.49 5.98
CA THR A 47 3.85 3.87 6.06
C THR A 47 4.23 4.69 4.83
N LYS A 48 5.39 4.40 4.23
CA LYS A 48 5.87 5.02 2.99
C LYS A 48 4.96 4.73 1.79
N LEU A 49 4.37 3.54 1.71
CA LEU A 49 3.41 3.21 0.65
C LEU A 49 2.09 3.96 0.86
N GLY A 50 1.58 3.98 2.10
CA GLY A 50 0.39 4.75 2.45
C GLY A 50 0.53 6.24 2.12
N ASN A 51 1.64 6.87 2.52
CA ASN A 51 1.91 8.28 2.19
C ASN A 51 1.92 8.53 0.68
N TRP A 52 2.56 7.64 -0.09
CA TRP A 52 2.61 7.77 -1.54
C TRP A 52 1.22 7.61 -2.20
N LEU A 53 0.36 6.74 -1.68
CA LEU A 53 -1.02 6.60 -2.15
C LEU A 53 -1.85 7.85 -1.79
N ALA A 54 -1.65 8.41 -0.59
CA ALA A 54 -2.31 9.62 -0.13
C ALA A 54 -1.94 10.85 -0.98
N GLU A 55 -0.66 11.03 -1.31
CA GLU A 55 -0.17 12.09 -2.21
C GLU A 55 -0.86 12.05 -3.59
N ARG A 56 -1.26 10.87 -4.03
CA ARG A 56 -1.94 10.62 -5.31
C ARG A 56 -3.46 10.67 -5.22
N LYS A 57 -4.01 10.94 -4.04
CA LYS A 57 -5.46 10.95 -3.75
C LYS A 57 -6.15 9.62 -4.08
N VAL A 58 -5.43 8.51 -3.95
CA VAL A 58 -5.98 7.16 -4.13
C VAL A 58 -6.47 6.65 -2.79
N TYR A 59 -7.67 6.07 -2.73
CA TYR A 59 -8.17 5.44 -1.51
C TYR A 59 -7.40 4.16 -1.21
N PHE A 60 -7.12 3.89 0.06
CA PHE A 60 -6.41 2.68 0.44
C PHE A 60 -6.80 2.15 1.83
N CYS A 61 -6.67 0.84 1.99
CA CYS A 61 -6.73 0.15 3.27
C CYS A 61 -5.54 -0.81 3.34
N LEU A 62 -4.58 -0.49 4.21
CA LEU A 62 -3.38 -1.29 4.42
C LEU A 62 -3.48 -1.95 5.80
N ARG A 63 -3.45 -3.28 5.84
CA ARG A 63 -3.50 -4.02 7.09
C ARG A 63 -2.17 -3.90 7.83
N GLN A 64 -2.23 -3.26 8.99
CA GLN A 64 -1.09 -3.14 9.89
C GLN A 64 -0.91 -4.43 10.71
N LYS A 65 0.33 -4.71 11.13
CA LYS A 65 0.56 -5.75 12.14
C LYS A 65 0.00 -5.30 13.49
N CYS A 66 -0.44 -6.26 14.29
CA CYS A 66 -1.06 -6.01 15.59
C CYS A 66 -0.16 -5.24 16.57
N ASP A 67 1.16 -5.33 16.39
CA ASP A 67 2.20 -4.69 17.21
C ASP A 67 2.67 -3.32 16.67
N THR A 68 1.96 -2.76 15.68
CA THR A 68 2.32 -1.46 15.09
C THR A 68 2.08 -0.34 16.10
N LYS A 69 3.15 0.33 16.53
CA LYS A 69 3.07 1.50 17.41
C LYS A 69 2.67 2.73 16.61
N ILE A 70 1.62 3.41 17.05
CA ILE A 70 1.16 4.69 16.48
C ILE A 70 1.63 5.81 17.41
N LEU A 71 2.31 6.80 16.85
CA LEU A 71 2.67 8.04 17.55
C LEU A 71 1.79 9.14 16.97
N SER A 72 0.79 9.56 17.76
CA SER A 72 -0.04 10.72 17.42
C SER A 72 0.69 12.00 17.83
N GLU A 73 0.70 13.02 16.98
CA GLU A 73 1.32 14.34 17.30
C GLU A 73 0.57 15.10 18.41
N ASN A 74 -0.60 14.62 18.84
CA ASN A 74 -1.34 15.09 19.99
C ASN A 74 -1.74 13.90 20.89
N GLU A 75 -1.65 14.12 22.20
CA GLU A 75 -1.40 13.17 23.26
C GLU A 75 -2.30 11.91 23.40
N VAL A 76 -1.70 10.96 24.13
CA VAL A 76 -2.24 9.79 24.84
C VAL A 76 -2.42 8.51 24.02
N TYR A 77 -1.57 7.55 24.36
CA TYR A 77 -1.59 6.15 23.95
C TYR A 77 -3.00 5.56 24.01
N GLN A 78 -3.43 4.94 22.92
CA GLN A 78 -4.49 3.93 22.95
C GLN A 78 -3.90 2.64 22.37
N GLU A 79 -3.83 1.61 23.20
CA GLU A 79 -3.65 0.23 22.75
C GLU A 79 -4.91 -0.18 21.99
N LEU A 80 -4.73 -0.74 20.79
CA LEU A 80 -5.79 -1.29 19.93
C LEU A 80 -6.02 -2.77 20.24
#